data_AF-A0A3C0GHG1-F1
#
_entry.id   AF-A0A3C0GHG1-F1
#
_cell.length_a   1.000
_cell.length_b   1.000
_cell.length_c   1.000
_cell.angle_alpha   90.00
_cell.angle_beta   90.00
_cell.angle_gamma   90.00
#
_symmetry.space_group_name_H-M   'P 1'
#
loop_
_entity.id
_entity.type
_entity.pdbx_description
1 polymer ?
#
loop_
_entity_poly.entity_id
_entity_poly.type
_entity_poly.pdbx_seq_one_letter_code
_entity_poly.pdbx_strand_id
1 'polypeptide(L)'
;LTGLTFSGKDYIGVLQNQNAVVTSFYDYEDLPTPELKNKLLELADSWWWESNRIIPINIFIGKEFGEFKPFLKTMATKDVTILFGPVTSLDNVAKKRVKRRTLQLVRKVD
;
A
#
# COMPACT_ATOMS: atom_id res chain seq x y z
N LEU A 1 7.40 -6.34 -3.59
CA LEU A 1 7.81 -5.28 -4.54
C LEU A 1 6.92 -5.31 -5.77
N THR A 2 6.54 -4.13 -6.25
CA THR A 2 5.63 -3.93 -7.38
C THR A 2 6.32 -3.06 -8.43
N GLY A 3 6.29 -3.49 -9.68
CA GLY A 3 6.80 -2.74 -10.83
C GLY A 3 5.64 -2.16 -11.64
N LEU A 4 5.74 -0.88 -11.98
CA LEU A 4 4.77 -0.20 -12.84
C LEU A 4 5.47 0.71 -13.85
N THR A 5 4.83 0.92 -14.97
CA THR A 5 5.22 1.91 -15.98
C THR A 5 4.24 3.07 -15.92
N PHE A 6 4.75 4.29 -15.80
CA PHE A 6 3.97 5.52 -15.86
C PHE A 6 4.54 6.45 -16.93
N SER A 7 3.72 6.78 -17.93
CA SER A 7 4.08 7.70 -19.03
C SER A 7 5.40 7.34 -19.74
N GLY A 8 5.69 6.05 -19.90
CA GLY A 8 6.91 5.55 -20.56
C GLY A 8 8.15 5.47 -19.66
N LYS A 9 8.03 5.76 -18.36
CA LYS A 9 9.08 5.54 -17.37
C LYS A 9 8.68 4.40 -16.43
N ASP A 10 9.62 3.51 -16.16
CA ASP A 10 9.44 2.41 -15.22
C ASP A 10 9.77 2.85 -13.80
N TYR A 11 8.99 2.35 -12.86
CA TYR A 11 9.10 2.60 -11.44
C TYR A 11 8.98 1.29 -10.67
N ILE A 12 9.81 1.14 -9.64
CA ILE A 12 9.85 -0.04 -8.78
C ILE A 12 9.67 0.40 -7.33
N GLY A 13 8.81 -0.30 -6.59
CA GLY A 13 8.49 0.11 -5.24
C GLY A 13 7.30 -0.59 -4.64
N VAL A 14 6.57 0.11 -3.77
CA VAL A 14 5.43 -0.43 -3.03
C VAL A 14 4.18 0.31 -3.42
N LEU A 15 3.24 -0.40 -4.03
CA LEU A 15 1.93 0.16 -4.35
C LEU A 15 1.07 0.21 -3.09
N GLN A 16 0.71 1.42 -2.67
CA GLN A 16 -0.14 1.62 -1.52
C GLN A 16 -1.59 1.28 -1.83
N ASN A 17 -2.12 1.94 -2.86
CA ASN A 17 -3.50 1.81 -3.27
C ASN A 17 -3.62 2.17 -4.75
N GLN A 18 -4.61 1.56 -5.38
CA GLN A 18 -5.04 1.93 -6.71
C GLN A 18 -6.56 2.02 -6.75
N ASN A 19 -7.07 3.07 -7.38
CA ASN A 19 -8.47 3.21 -7.74
C ASN A 19 -8.58 3.59 -9.23
N ALA A 20 -9.81 3.67 -9.76
CA ALA A 20 -10.06 4.00 -11.17
C ALA A 20 -9.45 5.34 -11.66
N VAL A 21 -9.12 6.27 -10.77
CA VAL A 21 -8.65 7.61 -11.12
C VAL A 21 -7.18 7.83 -10.74
N VAL A 22 -6.77 7.34 -9.59
CA VAL A 22 -5.50 7.63 -8.92
C VAL A 22 -4.84 6.35 -8.42
N THR A 23 -3.53 6.28 -8.64
CA THR A 23 -2.62 5.26 -8.12
C THR A 23 -1.63 5.94 -7.17
N SER A 24 -1.60 5.48 -5.93
CA SER A 24 -0.65 5.92 -4.90
C SER A 24 0.45 4.88 -4.75
N PHE A 25 1.69 5.29 -4.94
CA PHE A 25 2.86 4.42 -5.02
C PHE A 25 4.06 5.04 -4.31
N TYR A 26 4.76 4.23 -3.52
CA TYR A 26 6.03 4.62 -2.92
C TYR A 26 7.17 4.17 -3.83
N ASP A 27 7.93 5.15 -4.31
CA ASP A 27 9.08 4.90 -5.18
C ASP A 27 10.29 4.46 -4.34
N TYR A 28 10.81 3.27 -4.63
CA TYR A 28 11.97 2.73 -3.92
C TYR A 28 13.28 3.41 -4.33
N GLU A 29 13.35 3.96 -5.54
CA GLU A 29 14.54 4.65 -6.04
C GLU A 29 14.71 6.03 -5.39
N ASP A 30 13.59 6.65 -4.99
CA ASP A 30 13.55 8.00 -4.40
C ASP A 30 14.02 8.02 -2.93
N LEU A 31 14.13 6.86 -2.29
CA LEU A 31 14.60 6.75 -0.92
C LEU A 31 16.12 6.99 -0.83
N PRO A 32 16.58 7.96 -0.02
CA PRO A 32 17.98 8.38 -0.02
C PRO A 32 18.90 7.40 0.71
N THR A 33 18.41 6.71 1.74
CA THR A 33 19.22 5.83 2.58
C THR A 33 18.82 4.36 2.44
N PRO A 34 19.79 3.43 2.52
CA PRO A 34 19.50 1.99 2.48
C PRO A 34 18.68 1.52 3.69
N GLU A 35 18.79 2.20 4.84
CA GLU A 35 17.96 1.92 6.02
C GLU A 35 16.48 2.20 5.77
N LEU A 36 16.16 3.34 5.16
CA LEU A 36 14.77 3.66 4.78
C LEU A 36 14.23 2.67 3.74
N LYS A 37 15.09 2.23 2.81
CA LYS A 37 14.73 1.20 1.82
C LYS A 37 14.36 -0.12 2.48
N ASN A 38 15.18 -0.60 3.42
CA ASN A 38 14.87 -1.83 4.16
C ASN A 38 13.60 -1.67 5.00
N LYS A 39 13.45 -0.55 5.69
CA LYS A 39 12.28 -0.29 6.52
C LYS A 39 10.98 -0.20 5.72
N LEU A 40 11.01 0.41 4.53
CA LEU A 40 9.87 0.42 3.62
C LEU A 40 9.48 -1.03 3.23
N LEU A 41 10.46 -1.86 2.90
CA LEU A 41 10.23 -3.25 2.51
C LEU A 41 9.66 -4.08 3.66
N GLU A 42 10.21 -3.96 4.86
CA GLU A 42 9.74 -4.66 6.06
C GLU A 42 8.29 -4.27 6.41
N LEU A 43 8.00 -2.97 6.46
CA LEU A 43 6.66 -2.49 6.77
C LEU A 43 5.66 -2.85 5.65
N ALA A 44 6.08 -2.82 4.39
CA ALA A 44 5.24 -3.23 3.28
C ALA A 44 4.96 -4.74 3.28
N ASP A 45 5.94 -5.56 3.64
CA ASP A 45 5.77 -7.02 3.75
C ASP A 45 4.88 -7.39 4.94
N SER A 46 5.13 -6.80 6.13
CA SER A 46 4.25 -6.94 7.30
C SER A 46 2.83 -6.52 6.97
N TRP A 47 2.62 -5.36 6.33
CA TRP A 47 1.30 -4.95 5.87
C TRP A 47 0.69 -5.94 4.85
N TRP A 48 1.46 -6.44 3.90
CA TRP A 48 0.95 -7.35 2.87
C TRP A 48 0.50 -8.71 3.45
N TRP A 49 1.22 -9.23 4.45
CA TRP A 49 0.94 -10.51 5.10
C TRP A 49 -0.04 -10.43 6.26
N GLU A 50 0.02 -9.37 7.07
CA GLU A 50 -0.82 -9.21 8.26
C GLU A 50 -2.14 -8.50 7.96
N SER A 51 -2.20 -7.67 6.91
CA SER A 51 -3.47 -7.10 6.50
C SER A 51 -4.31 -8.16 5.78
N ASN A 52 -5.62 -8.04 5.91
CA ASN A 52 -6.57 -8.79 5.07
C ASN A 52 -6.50 -8.41 3.57
N ARG A 53 -5.41 -7.74 3.11
CA ARG A 53 -5.19 -7.17 1.77
C ARG A 53 -6.28 -6.20 1.30
N ILE A 54 -7.05 -5.71 2.27
CA ILE A 54 -8.23 -4.86 2.07
C ILE A 54 -8.03 -3.51 2.76
N ILE A 55 -7.22 -3.49 3.82
CA ILE A 55 -7.01 -2.30 4.64
C ILE A 55 -5.88 -1.49 4.00
N PRO A 56 -6.12 -0.22 3.62
CA PRO A 56 -5.07 0.67 3.13
C PRO A 56 -3.93 0.77 4.15
N ILE A 57 -2.68 0.84 3.67
CA ILE A 57 -1.49 0.92 4.54
C ILE A 57 -1.59 2.04 5.58
N ASN A 58 -2.25 3.15 5.23
CA ASN A 58 -2.39 4.32 6.09
C ASN A 58 -3.29 4.05 7.30
N ILE A 59 -4.24 3.12 7.18
CA ILE A 59 -5.10 2.70 8.29
C ILE A 59 -4.41 1.63 9.14
N PHE A 60 -3.57 0.78 8.52
CA PHE A 60 -2.88 -0.30 9.22
C PHE A 60 -1.66 0.20 10.01
N ILE A 61 -0.78 0.97 9.38
CA ILE A 61 0.54 1.39 9.92
C ILE A 61 0.85 2.86 9.63
N GLY A 62 -0.18 3.73 9.58
CA GLY A 62 -0.03 5.13 9.18
C GLY A 62 0.94 5.99 10.02
N LYS A 63 1.22 5.61 11.27
CA LYS A 63 2.22 6.29 12.12
C LYS A 63 3.65 6.01 11.65
N GLU A 64 3.97 4.73 11.43
CA GLU A 64 5.29 4.30 10.97
C GLU A 64 5.50 4.66 9.51
N PHE A 65 4.43 4.64 8.71
CA PHE A 65 4.48 5.09 7.32
C PHE A 65 4.55 6.61 7.13
N GLY A 66 4.43 7.37 8.22
CA GLY A 66 4.48 8.83 8.19
C GLY A 66 5.78 9.39 7.62
N GLU A 67 6.91 8.70 7.86
CA GLU A 67 8.23 9.08 7.33
C GLU A 67 8.34 8.92 5.81
N PHE A 68 7.50 8.08 5.20
CA PHE A 68 7.52 7.84 3.76
C PHE A 68 6.57 8.74 2.97
N LYS A 69 5.73 9.55 3.64
CA LYS A 69 4.83 10.52 2.99
C LYS A 69 5.51 11.41 1.93
N PRO A 70 6.71 11.99 2.13
CA PRO A 70 7.34 12.82 1.10
C PRO A 70 7.72 12.04 -0.16
N PHE A 71 7.92 10.72 -0.07
CA PHE A 71 8.26 9.85 -1.18
C PHE A 71 7.03 9.19 -1.83
N LEU A 72 5.82 9.61 -1.43
CA LEU A 72 4.59 9.11 -2.00
C LEU A 72 4.32 9.78 -3.35
N LYS A 73 4.35 8.98 -4.42
CA LYS A 73 3.96 9.41 -5.76
C LYS A 73 2.50 9.10 -6.01
N THR A 74 1.77 10.13 -6.40
CA THR A 74 0.37 10.04 -6.77
C THR A 74 0.27 10.24 -8.27
N MET A 75 -0.16 9.20 -8.98
CA MET A 75 -0.20 9.14 -10.44
C MET A 75 -1.62 8.90 -10.92
N ALA A 76 -1.97 9.35 -12.13
CA ALA A 76 -3.27 9.06 -12.72
C ALA A 76 -3.31 7.61 -13.20
N THR A 77 -4.26 6.81 -12.71
CA THR A 77 -4.33 5.37 -13.03
C THR A 77 -4.44 5.10 -14.54
N LYS A 78 -5.06 6.02 -15.31
CA LYS A 78 -5.18 5.90 -16.76
C LYS A 78 -3.84 5.77 -17.49
N ASP A 79 -2.77 6.36 -16.93
CA ASP A 79 -1.43 6.39 -17.52
C ASP A 79 -0.48 5.39 -16.83
N VAL A 80 -0.99 4.60 -15.88
CA VAL A 80 -0.23 3.60 -15.11
C VAL A 80 -0.54 2.22 -15.64
N THR A 81 0.51 1.51 -16.07
CA THR A 81 0.45 0.10 -16.42
C THR A 81 1.22 -0.70 -15.37
N ILE A 82 0.57 -1.65 -14.70
CA ILE A 82 1.26 -2.52 -13.73
C ILE A 82 1.96 -3.64 -14.49
N LEU A 83 3.26 -3.79 -14.29
CA LEU A 83 4.06 -4.85 -14.90
C LEU A 83 4.00 -6.14 -14.09
N PHE A 84 4.22 -6.04 -12.78
CA PHE A 84 4.21 -7.20 -11.86
C PHE A 84 4.05 -6.77 -10.40
N GLY A 85 3.69 -7.72 -9.56
CA GLY A 85 3.70 -7.58 -8.10
C GLY A 85 2.31 -7.42 -7.47
N PRO A 86 2.27 -7.34 -6.13
CA PRO A 86 1.04 -7.21 -5.38
C PRO A 86 0.39 -5.83 -5.58
N VAL A 87 -0.92 -5.83 -5.83
CA VAL A 87 -1.72 -4.62 -6.09
C VAL A 87 -2.94 -4.63 -5.19
N THR A 88 -3.12 -3.54 -4.45
CA THR A 88 -4.27 -3.34 -3.58
C THR A 88 -5.24 -2.38 -4.27
N SER A 89 -6.24 -2.94 -4.96
CA SER A 89 -7.27 -2.15 -5.63
C SER A 89 -8.48 -1.93 -4.73
N LEU A 90 -8.87 -0.67 -4.54
CA LEU A 90 -10.07 -0.29 -3.77
C LEU A 90 -11.37 -0.77 -4.42
N ASP A 91 -11.40 -0.94 -5.74
CA ASP A 91 -12.56 -1.46 -6.47
C ASP A 91 -12.83 -2.95 -6.16
N ASN A 92 -11.78 -3.74 -5.90
CA ASN A 92 -11.94 -5.12 -5.44
C ASN A 92 -12.45 -5.21 -3.99
N VAL A 93 -12.25 -4.16 -3.19
CA VAL A 93 -12.78 -4.06 -1.82
C VAL A 93 -14.29 -3.85 -1.82
N ALA A 94 -14.82 -3.04 -2.74
CA ALA A 94 -16.26 -2.75 -2.82
C ALA A 94 -17.10 -4.00 -3.19
N LYS A 95 -16.53 -4.93 -3.98
CA LYS A 95 -17.22 -6.17 -4.39
C LYS A 95 -17.23 -7.25 -3.32
N LYS A 96 -16.24 -7.29 -2.41
CA LYS A 96 -16.20 -8.20 -1.26
C LYS A 96 -16.85 -7.56 -0.03
N ARG A 97 -18.18 -7.47 -0.01
CA ARG A 97 -18.93 -7.35 1.26
C ARG A 97 -18.75 -8.65 2.06
N VAL A 98 -17.64 -8.76 2.80
CA VAL A 98 -17.48 -9.80 3.83
C VAL A 98 -18.35 -9.36 5.01
N LYS A 99 -19.29 -10.22 5.44
CA LYS A 99 -20.10 -9.99 6.65
C LYS A 99 -19.16 -9.64 7.82
N ARG A 100 -19.16 -8.38 8.28
CA ARG A 100 -18.41 -7.97 9.48
C ARG A 100 -18.91 -8.82 10.66
N ARG A 101 -18.07 -9.73 11.17
CA ARG A 101 -18.21 -10.18 12.55
C ARG A 101 -17.64 -9.07 13.42
N THR A 102 -18.50 -8.39 14.17
CA THR A 102 -18.10 -7.43 15.20
C THR A 102 -17.32 -8.18 16.27
N LEU A 103 -15.99 -8.01 16.32
CA LEU A 103 -15.19 -8.50 17.44
C LEU A 103 -15.39 -7.51 18.59
N GLN A 104 -16.20 -7.91 19.56
CA GLN A 104 -16.40 -7.15 20.78
C GLN A 104 -15.19 -7.39 21.69
N LEU A 105 -14.38 -6.36 21.92
CA LEU A 105 -13.22 -6.44 22.81
C LEU A 105 -13.73 -6.55 24.26
N VAL A 106 -13.88 -7.77 24.78
CA VAL A 106 -14.28 -7.99 26.17
C VAL A 106 -13.05 -7.83 27.05
N ARG A 107 -12.98 -6.73 27.81
CA ARG A 107 -11.97 -6.50 28.84
C ARG A 107 -12.36 -7.36 30.05
N LYS A 108 -11.58 -8.40 30.36
CA LYS A 108 -11.69 -9.11 31.65
C LYS A 108 -11.26 -8.14 32.75
N VAL A 109 -12.17 -7.92 33.70
CA VAL A 109 -11.86 -7.32 35.00
C VAL A 109 -11.86 -8.50 35.96
N ASP A 110 -10.69 -8.85 36.48
CA ASP A 110 -10.55 -9.69 37.68
C ASP A 110 -10.74 -8.79 38.91
#